data_AF-Q06V86-F1
#
_entry.id   AF-Q06V86-F1
#
_cell.length_a   1.000
_cell.length_b   1.000
_cell.length_c   1.000
_cell.angle_alpha   90.00
_cell.angle_beta   90.00
_cell.angle_gamma   90.00
#
_symmetry.space_group_name_H-M   'P 1'
#
loop_
_entity.id
_entity.type
_entity.pdbx_description
1 polymer ?
#
loop_
_entity_poly.entity_id
_entity_poly.type
_entity_poly.pdbx_seq_one_letter_code
_entity_poly.pdbx_strand_id
1 'polypeptide(L)'
;NSSVPPSSDQLKKPSDKKKRKKGFKRGPKYDHPGKTRNGFGQPDKIVPLELENCPVCGGSVERDEVVPEKVQQVAEVVDQPIEIREYRRGFYKCPSCGWSDYSPVPLGVKEGFRYGARLSSIVGWLGYGGNLTWRKQEHFIEYVFGIPISQGSLAKMHKWFQESLEPLTQQWLKYIQQPGIRCVDETSYCIDGIKYWVWVAT
;
A
#
# COMPACT_ATOMS: atom_id res chain seq x y z
N ASN A 1 -30.62 -33.17 9.72
CA ASN A 1 -31.58 -32.06 9.58
C ASN A 1 -31.49 -31.16 10.79
N SER A 2 -30.69 -30.09 10.71
CA SER A 2 -30.61 -29.06 11.76
C SER A 2 -31.52 -27.91 11.35
N SER A 3 -32.59 -27.76 12.09
CA SER A 3 -33.77 -26.93 11.82
C SER A 3 -33.62 -25.50 12.37
N VAL A 4 -32.67 -24.74 11.83
CA VAL A 4 -32.54 -23.30 12.16
C VAL A 4 -32.39 -22.46 10.88
N PRO A 5 -33.31 -21.53 10.59
CA PRO A 5 -33.25 -20.68 9.39
C PRO A 5 -32.25 -19.52 9.53
N PRO A 6 -31.71 -18.98 8.41
CA PRO A 6 -30.59 -18.05 8.40
C PRO A 6 -30.92 -16.62 8.87
N SER A 7 -32.20 -16.32 9.10
CA SER A 7 -32.68 -15.01 9.60
C SER A 7 -32.74 -14.91 11.12
N SER A 8 -32.31 -15.94 11.85
CA SER A 8 -32.19 -15.93 13.32
C SER A 8 -30.83 -15.38 13.73
N ASP A 9 -30.64 -14.08 13.50
CA ASP A 9 -29.51 -13.33 14.03
C ASP A 9 -29.54 -13.44 15.56
N GLN A 10 -28.63 -14.22 16.17
CA GLN A 10 -28.56 -14.27 17.63
C GLN A 10 -28.07 -12.90 18.11
N LEU A 11 -29.02 -12.10 18.58
CA LEU A 11 -28.81 -10.88 19.35
C LEU A 11 -27.61 -11.06 20.30
N LYS A 12 -26.60 -10.20 20.09
CA LYS A 12 -25.35 -10.12 20.85
C LYS A 12 -25.54 -10.58 22.30
N LYS A 13 -24.88 -11.67 22.67
CA LYS A 13 -24.74 -12.07 24.08
C LYS A 13 -24.30 -10.82 24.87
N PRO A 14 -24.99 -10.44 25.96
CA PRO A 14 -24.49 -9.42 26.85
C PRO A 14 -23.11 -9.90 27.31
N SER A 15 -22.05 -9.21 26.89
CA SER A 15 -20.71 -9.53 27.38
C SER A 15 -20.75 -9.48 28.89
N ASP A 16 -20.29 -10.55 29.56
CA ASP A 16 -20.20 -10.63 31.01
C ASP A 16 -19.22 -9.55 31.51
N LYS A 17 -19.72 -8.32 31.74
CA LYS A 17 -18.93 -7.17 32.19
C LYS A 17 -18.28 -7.43 33.56
N LYS A 18 -18.66 -8.50 34.25
CA LYS A 18 -18.16 -8.91 35.58
C LYS A 18 -16.78 -9.60 35.56
N LYS A 19 -16.19 -9.89 34.40
CA LYS A 19 -14.81 -10.43 34.29
C LYS A 19 -13.77 -9.44 33.73
N ARG A 20 -14.04 -8.13 33.74
CA ARG A 20 -12.96 -7.16 33.57
C ARG A 20 -12.13 -7.12 34.85
N LYS A 21 -11.13 -8.01 34.97
CA LYS A 21 -9.99 -7.77 35.86
C LYS A 21 -9.55 -6.32 35.60
N LYS A 22 -9.43 -5.50 36.66
CA LYS A 22 -8.91 -4.13 36.57
C LYS A 22 -7.66 -4.20 35.69
N GLY A 23 -7.78 -3.68 34.47
CA GLY A 23 -6.71 -3.78 33.50
C GLY A 23 -5.47 -3.15 34.11
N PHE A 24 -4.35 -3.88 34.08
CA PHE A 24 -3.06 -3.23 34.17
C PHE A 24 -3.08 -2.02 33.24
N LYS A 25 -2.59 -0.86 33.70
CA LYS A 25 -2.52 0.35 32.88
C LYS A 25 -1.90 -0.05 31.54
N ARG A 26 -2.69 0.05 30.47
CA ARG A 26 -2.18 -0.14 29.11
C ARG A 26 -1.32 1.07 28.81
N GLY A 27 -0.02 0.88 28.89
CA GLY A 27 0.97 1.92 28.68
C GLY A 27 2.35 1.38 29.03
N PRO A 28 3.40 2.10 28.63
CA PRO A 28 4.74 1.83 29.12
C PRO A 28 4.72 1.85 30.66
N LYS A 29 5.50 0.98 31.33
CA LYS A 29 5.73 1.07 32.78
C LYS A 29 6.18 2.50 33.16
N TYR A 30 6.03 2.85 34.43
CA TYR A 30 6.71 4.04 34.95
C TYR A 30 8.21 3.92 34.60
N ASP A 31 8.77 5.00 34.04
CA ASP A 31 10.18 5.11 33.62
C ASP A 31 10.59 4.45 32.28
N HIS A 32 9.66 4.27 31.34
CA HIS A 32 10.08 3.98 29.97
C HIS A 32 10.73 5.22 29.32
N PRO A 33 11.98 5.11 28.83
CA PRO A 33 12.60 6.19 28.08
C PRO A 33 11.77 6.46 26.82
N GLY A 34 11.31 7.71 26.69
CA GLY A 34 10.63 8.15 25.48
C GLY A 34 11.58 8.04 24.30
N LYS A 35 11.24 7.18 23.33
CA LYS A 35 11.91 7.19 22.02
C LYS A 35 11.22 8.22 21.15
N THR A 36 11.62 9.48 21.27
CA THR A 36 11.25 10.49 20.26
C THR A 36 11.89 10.07 18.94
N ARG A 37 11.11 10.03 17.86
CA ARG A 37 11.61 9.63 16.53
C ARG A 37 12.63 10.67 16.04
N ASN A 38 13.85 10.23 15.73
CA ASN A 38 14.94 11.09 15.23
C ASN A 38 14.76 11.45 13.73
N GLY A 39 13.67 12.13 13.39
CA GLY A 39 13.38 12.54 12.00
C GLY A 39 13.23 11.36 11.02
N PHE A 40 13.49 11.64 9.73
CA PHE A 40 13.39 10.72 8.60
C PHE A 40 14.74 10.40 7.94
N GLY A 41 15.86 10.90 8.47
CA GLY A 41 17.17 10.77 7.83
C GLY A 41 17.35 11.81 6.71
N GLN A 42 17.67 11.35 5.49
CA GLN A 42 17.81 12.22 4.32
C GLN A 42 16.42 12.63 3.78
N PRO A 43 16.08 13.93 3.72
CA PRO A 43 14.81 14.38 3.17
C PRO A 43 14.82 14.35 1.63
N ASP A 44 13.65 14.15 1.02
CA ASP A 44 13.49 14.18 -0.44
C ASP A 44 13.66 15.59 -1.02
N LYS A 45 13.29 16.62 -0.24
CA LYS A 45 13.38 18.04 -0.60
C LYS A 45 13.76 18.86 0.63
N ILE A 46 14.69 19.79 0.46
CA ILE A 46 15.05 20.80 1.46
C ILE A 46 14.48 22.14 0.97
N VAL A 47 13.67 22.78 1.81
CA VAL A 47 13.10 24.10 1.51
C VAL A 47 13.62 25.07 2.58
N PRO A 48 14.57 25.97 2.25
CA PRO A 48 15.00 27.00 3.19
C PRO A 48 13.83 27.95 3.45
N LEU A 49 13.60 28.26 4.74
CA LEU A 49 12.62 29.25 5.16
C LEU A 49 13.38 30.48 5.64
N GLU A 50 13.43 31.50 4.79
CA GLU A 50 14.11 32.76 5.07
C GLU A 50 13.11 33.84 5.48
N LEU A 51 13.59 34.79 6.28
CA LEU A 51 12.83 35.95 6.69
C LEU A 51 13.51 37.18 6.08
N GLU A 52 12.79 37.94 5.27
CA GLU A 52 13.33 39.16 4.63
C GLU A 52 13.03 40.43 5.45
N ASN A 53 11.90 40.44 6.15
CA ASN A 53 11.44 41.57 6.96
C ASN A 53 11.11 41.18 8.39
N CYS A 54 11.41 42.08 9.32
CA CYS A 54 11.01 41.93 10.71
C CYS A 54 9.49 41.98 10.82
N PRO A 55 8.82 40.95 11.39
CA PRO A 55 7.36 40.93 11.51
C PRO A 55 6.81 41.98 12.48
N VAL A 56 7.67 42.65 13.25
CA VAL A 56 7.27 43.67 14.24
C VAL A 56 7.35 45.08 13.65
N CYS A 57 8.46 45.44 12.98
CA CYS A 57 8.70 46.80 12.49
C CYS A 57 8.79 46.92 10.96
N GLY A 58 8.79 45.82 10.22
CA GLY A 58 8.89 45.80 8.75
C GLY A 58 10.28 46.09 8.18
N GLY A 59 11.27 46.44 9.02
CA GLY A 59 12.65 46.65 8.58
C GLY A 59 13.29 45.38 8.01
N SER A 60 14.34 45.54 7.19
CA SER A 60 15.12 44.42 6.68
C SER A 60 15.76 43.64 7.83
N VAL A 61 15.80 42.32 7.72
CA VAL A 61 16.51 41.45 8.66
C VAL A 61 17.65 40.75 7.97
N GLU A 62 18.67 40.39 8.75
CA GLU A 62 19.78 39.59 8.30
C GLU A 62 19.80 38.29 9.08
N ARG A 63 20.26 37.24 8.42
CA ARG A 63 20.38 35.92 9.03
C ARG A 63 21.60 35.89 9.95
N ASP A 64 21.42 35.40 11.17
CA ASP A 64 22.53 35.09 12.08
C ASP A 64 23.11 33.70 11.75
N GLU A 65 24.29 33.66 11.15
CA GLU A 65 24.97 32.42 10.76
C GLU A 65 25.69 31.70 11.92
N VAL A 66 25.82 32.36 13.09
CA VAL A 66 26.45 31.76 14.27
C VAL A 66 25.49 30.78 14.95
N VAL A 67 24.19 31.07 14.88
CA VAL A 67 23.15 30.25 15.50
C VAL A 67 22.81 29.05 14.60
N PRO A 68 22.83 27.81 15.13
CA PRO A 68 22.44 26.63 14.36
C PRO A 68 21.00 26.72 13.84
N GLU A 69 20.77 26.26 12.62
CA GLU A 69 19.42 26.17 12.04
C GLU A 69 18.52 25.25 12.87
N LYS A 70 17.26 25.65 13.04
CA LYS A 70 16.21 24.74 13.51
C LYS A 70 15.69 23.94 12.32
N VAL A 71 15.90 22.63 12.36
CA VAL A 71 15.42 21.72 11.31
C VAL A 71 14.09 21.10 11.72
N GLN A 72 13.07 21.26 10.89
CA GLN A 72 11.78 20.58 11.02
C GLN A 72 11.52 19.73 9.79
N GLN A 73 11.42 18.41 9.97
CA GLN A 73 11.05 17.48 8.91
C GLN A 73 9.58 17.07 9.04
N VAL A 74 8.86 17.10 7.93
CA VAL A 74 7.46 16.69 7.84
C VAL A 74 7.34 15.70 6.68
N ALA A 75 6.64 14.59 6.92
CA ALA A 75 6.21 13.70 5.84
C ALA A 75 4.80 14.12 5.42
N GLU A 76 4.65 14.54 4.16
CA GLU A 76 3.41 15.12 3.63
C GLU A 76 3.10 14.56 2.23
N VAL A 77 1.80 14.50 1.90
CA VAL A 77 1.34 14.17 0.54
C VAL A 77 1.54 15.40 -0.35
N VAL A 78 2.21 15.20 -1.49
CA VAL A 78 2.43 16.26 -2.49
C VAL A 78 1.26 16.35 -3.47
N ASP A 79 1.11 17.52 -4.12
CA ASP A 79 -0.03 17.82 -5.00
C ASP A 79 -0.27 16.80 -6.12
N GLN A 80 0.80 16.27 -6.72
CA GLN A 80 0.74 15.23 -7.75
C GLN A 80 1.49 13.98 -7.27
N PRO A 81 0.86 13.13 -6.45
CA PRO A 81 1.52 11.94 -5.91
C PRO A 81 1.76 10.86 -6.97
N ILE A 82 1.19 11.03 -8.16
CA ILE A 82 1.29 10.10 -9.29
C ILE A 82 1.87 10.82 -10.51
N GLU A 83 2.86 10.19 -11.14
CA GLU A 83 3.44 10.63 -12.39
C GLU A 83 2.86 9.84 -13.57
N ILE A 84 2.32 10.54 -14.57
CA ILE A 84 1.84 9.94 -15.83
C ILE A 84 2.97 10.05 -16.86
N ARG A 85 3.45 8.90 -17.35
CA ARG A 85 4.54 8.81 -18.33
C ARG A 85 4.05 8.30 -19.68
N GLU A 86 4.43 8.98 -20.75
CA GLU A 86 4.24 8.51 -22.13
C GLU A 86 5.54 7.88 -22.65
N TYR A 87 5.48 6.61 -23.06
CA TYR A 87 6.60 5.91 -23.67
C TYR A 87 6.45 5.90 -25.19
N ARG A 88 7.24 6.72 -25.89
CA ARG A 88 7.31 6.73 -27.36
C ARG A 88 8.32 5.68 -27.83
N ARG A 89 7.85 4.67 -28.55
CA ARG A 89 8.64 3.52 -28.98
C ARG A 89 8.93 3.63 -30.47
N GLY A 90 10.21 3.69 -30.84
CA GLY A 90 10.63 3.61 -32.24
C GLY A 90 10.52 2.18 -32.78
N PHE A 91 10.23 2.04 -34.08
CA PHE A 91 10.33 0.78 -34.81
C PHE A 91 11.73 0.68 -35.44
N TYR A 92 12.41 -0.42 -35.21
CA TYR A 92 13.79 -0.64 -35.66
C TYR A 92 13.83 -1.82 -36.62
N LYS A 93 14.72 -1.76 -37.60
CA LYS A 93 14.99 -2.84 -38.54
C LYS A 93 16.48 -3.05 -38.68
N CYS A 94 16.94 -4.28 -38.53
CA CYS A 94 18.32 -4.67 -38.80
C CYS A 94 18.50 -4.91 -40.30
N PRO A 95 19.38 -4.16 -40.99
CA PRO A 95 19.59 -4.33 -42.42
C PRO A 95 20.32 -5.64 -42.77
N SER A 96 21.08 -6.23 -41.84
CA SER A 96 21.90 -7.42 -42.09
C SER A 96 21.13 -8.74 -41.98
N CYS A 97 20.21 -8.85 -41.01
CA CYS A 97 19.44 -10.09 -40.78
C CYS A 97 17.93 -9.94 -41.02
N GLY A 98 17.44 -8.73 -41.34
CA GLY A 98 16.03 -8.48 -41.62
C GLY A 98 15.12 -8.42 -40.38
N TRP A 99 15.64 -8.66 -39.17
CA TRP A 99 14.89 -8.52 -37.91
C TRP A 99 14.29 -7.12 -37.78
N SER A 100 13.07 -7.03 -37.25
CA SER A 100 12.44 -5.74 -36.96
C SER A 100 11.45 -5.83 -35.81
N ASP A 101 11.46 -4.83 -34.94
CA ASP A 101 10.53 -4.73 -33.81
C ASP A 101 10.49 -3.29 -33.27
N TYR A 102 9.51 -3.00 -32.43
CA TYR A 102 9.49 -1.79 -31.60
C TYR A 102 10.46 -1.92 -30.42
N SER A 103 11.14 -0.83 -30.06
CA SER A 103 11.94 -0.76 -28.81
C SER A 103 11.14 -1.31 -27.61
N PRO A 104 11.73 -2.09 -26.69
CA PRO A 104 10.97 -2.74 -25.62
C PRO A 104 10.40 -1.73 -24.61
N VAL A 105 9.32 -2.12 -23.91
CA VAL A 105 8.84 -1.37 -22.74
C VAL A 105 9.75 -1.62 -21.52
N PRO A 106 9.92 -0.64 -20.62
CA PRO A 106 10.73 -0.85 -19.42
C PRO A 106 10.02 -1.78 -18.43
N LEU A 107 10.79 -2.28 -17.46
CA LEU A 107 10.27 -3.13 -16.37
C LEU A 107 9.11 -2.42 -15.64
N GLY A 108 8.02 -3.16 -15.45
CA GLY A 108 6.83 -2.66 -14.77
C GLY A 108 5.87 -1.86 -15.65
N VAL A 109 6.06 -1.88 -16.97
CA VAL A 109 5.12 -1.38 -17.98
C VAL A 109 4.66 -2.55 -18.85
N LYS A 110 3.37 -2.61 -19.18
CA LYS A 110 2.77 -3.65 -20.01
C LYS A 110 2.12 -3.01 -21.23
N GLU A 111 2.44 -3.52 -22.41
CA GLU A 111 1.87 -3.02 -23.66
C GLU A 111 0.34 -3.15 -23.67
N GLY A 112 -0.34 -2.13 -24.20
CA GLY A 112 -1.81 -2.04 -24.19
C GLY A 112 -2.44 -1.80 -22.80
N PHE A 113 -1.63 -1.63 -21.75
CA PHE A 113 -2.10 -1.38 -20.39
C PHE A 113 -1.69 0.03 -19.91
N ARG A 114 -2.64 0.74 -19.29
CA ARG A 114 -2.48 2.16 -18.93
C ARG A 114 -1.84 2.40 -17.56
N TYR A 115 -1.76 1.38 -16.72
CA TYR A 115 -1.29 1.52 -15.35
C TYR A 115 0.05 0.81 -15.19
N GLY A 116 0.94 1.37 -14.37
CA GLY A 116 2.23 0.76 -14.07
C GLY A 116 2.15 -0.32 -12.98
N ALA A 117 3.20 -1.13 -12.88
CA ALA A 117 3.28 -2.24 -11.91
C ALA A 117 3.25 -1.74 -10.45
N ARG A 118 3.91 -0.62 -10.14
CA ARG A 118 3.91 -0.04 -8.77
C ARG A 118 2.51 0.35 -8.32
N LEU A 119 1.77 1.08 -9.16
CA LEU A 119 0.39 1.45 -8.88
C LEU A 119 -0.53 0.23 -8.78
N SER A 120 -0.35 -0.76 -9.66
CA SER A 120 -1.10 -2.02 -9.61
C SER A 120 -0.82 -2.81 -8.32
N SER A 121 0.42 -2.72 -7.80
CA SER A 121 0.79 -3.34 -6.52
C SER A 121 0.13 -2.67 -5.32
N ILE A 122 0.01 -1.33 -5.34
CA ILE A 122 -0.74 -0.59 -4.31
C ILE A 122 -2.22 -1.00 -4.35
N VAL A 123 -2.83 -1.07 -5.54
CA VAL A 123 -4.20 -1.55 -5.71
C VAL A 123 -4.39 -2.97 -5.16
N GLY A 124 -3.47 -3.89 -5.50
CA GLY A 124 -3.45 -5.25 -4.96
C GLY A 124 -3.40 -5.25 -3.44
N TRP A 125 -2.50 -4.47 -2.84
CA TRP A 125 -2.39 -4.34 -1.39
C TRP A 125 -3.65 -3.75 -0.75
N LEU A 126 -4.26 -2.69 -1.32
CA LEU A 126 -5.50 -2.12 -0.80
C LEU A 126 -6.63 -3.16 -0.74
N GLY A 127 -6.72 -4.03 -1.74
CA GLY A 127 -7.68 -5.13 -1.76
C GLY A 127 -7.34 -6.24 -0.76
N TYR A 128 -6.20 -6.91 -0.94
CA TYR A 128 -5.87 -8.13 -0.20
C TYR A 128 -5.30 -7.88 1.20
N GLY A 129 -4.49 -6.82 1.37
CA GLY A 129 -3.90 -6.46 2.67
C GLY A 129 -4.76 -5.46 3.45
N GLY A 130 -5.29 -4.46 2.76
CA GLY A 130 -6.13 -3.41 3.34
C GLY A 130 -7.59 -3.80 3.51
N ASN A 131 -8.06 -4.88 2.87
CA ASN A 131 -9.45 -5.33 2.89
C ASN A 131 -10.46 -4.25 2.43
N LEU A 132 -10.04 -3.37 1.51
CA LEU A 132 -10.94 -2.37 0.93
C LEU A 132 -11.85 -3.04 -0.10
N THR A 133 -13.14 -2.69 -0.05
CA THR A 133 -14.09 -3.09 -1.11
C THR A 133 -13.70 -2.45 -2.44
N TRP A 134 -14.09 -3.08 -3.55
CA TRP A 134 -13.83 -2.60 -4.91
C TRP A 134 -14.15 -1.11 -5.10
N ARG A 135 -15.32 -0.68 -4.63
CA ARG A 135 -15.74 0.74 -4.72
C ARG A 135 -14.88 1.68 -3.88
N LYS A 136 -14.38 1.23 -2.72
CA LYS A 136 -13.45 2.04 -1.90
C LYS A 136 -12.09 2.16 -2.55
N GLN A 137 -11.61 1.10 -3.21
CA GLN A 137 -10.37 1.15 -3.98
C GLN A 137 -10.50 2.12 -5.16
N GLU A 138 -11.59 2.02 -5.93
CA GLU A 138 -11.92 2.95 -7.02
C GLU A 138 -11.91 4.42 -6.54
N HIS A 139 -12.65 4.72 -5.47
CA HIS A 139 -12.66 6.07 -4.87
C HIS A 139 -11.28 6.52 -4.39
N PHE A 140 -10.47 5.63 -3.81
CA PHE A 140 -9.14 5.99 -3.35
C PHE A 140 -8.25 6.40 -4.53
N ILE A 141 -8.25 5.62 -5.61
CA ILE A 141 -7.46 5.92 -6.81
C ILE A 141 -7.97 7.20 -7.51
N GLU A 142 -9.27 7.42 -7.54
CA GLU A 142 -9.85 8.61 -8.18
C GLU A 142 -9.64 9.89 -7.37
N TYR A 143 -9.96 9.88 -6.07
CA TYR A 143 -9.99 11.09 -5.25
C TYR A 143 -8.68 11.38 -4.52
N VAL A 144 -7.90 10.36 -4.15
CA VAL A 144 -6.61 10.56 -3.45
C VAL A 144 -5.47 10.65 -4.44
N PHE A 145 -5.50 9.82 -5.50
CA PHE A 145 -4.45 9.79 -6.52
C PHE A 145 -4.80 10.58 -7.78
N GLY A 146 -6.02 11.08 -7.91
CA GLY A 146 -6.42 11.91 -9.05
C GLY A 146 -6.49 11.14 -10.37
N ILE A 147 -6.60 9.81 -10.34
CA ILE A 147 -6.61 8.98 -11.56
C ILE A 147 -8.02 8.44 -11.80
N PRO A 148 -8.71 8.88 -12.87
CA PRO A 148 -9.98 8.28 -13.26
C PRO A 148 -9.79 6.79 -13.56
N ILE A 149 -10.59 5.94 -12.90
CA ILE A 149 -10.50 4.50 -13.04
C ILE A 149 -11.89 3.88 -13.08
N SER A 150 -12.04 2.81 -13.86
CA SER A 150 -13.24 1.97 -13.85
C SER A 150 -12.98 0.69 -13.08
N GLN A 151 -14.03 0.02 -12.62
CA GLN A 151 -13.91 -1.32 -12.02
C GLN A 151 -13.27 -2.35 -12.96
N GLY A 152 -13.48 -2.23 -14.28
CA GLY A 152 -12.83 -3.09 -15.27
C GLY A 152 -11.31 -2.87 -15.33
N SER A 153 -10.86 -1.63 -15.24
CA SER A 153 -9.43 -1.29 -15.11
C SER A 153 -8.86 -1.82 -13.80
N LEU A 154 -9.58 -1.61 -12.69
CA LEU A 154 -9.21 -2.10 -11.36
C LEU A 154 -9.03 -3.63 -11.36
N ALA A 155 -9.92 -4.36 -12.04
CA ALA A 155 -9.85 -5.81 -12.17
C ALA A 155 -8.62 -6.28 -12.95
N LYS A 156 -8.26 -5.56 -14.03
CA LYS A 156 -7.02 -5.83 -14.77
C LYS A 156 -5.77 -5.58 -13.91
N MET A 157 -5.79 -4.56 -13.05
CA MET A 157 -4.69 -4.29 -12.11
C MET A 157 -4.54 -5.42 -11.08
N HIS A 158 -5.65 -5.89 -10.50
CA HIS A 158 -5.65 -7.06 -9.60
C HIS A 158 -5.13 -8.32 -10.27
N LYS A 159 -5.57 -8.58 -11.51
CA LYS A 159 -5.08 -9.73 -12.28
C LYS A 159 -3.57 -9.64 -12.50
N TRP A 160 -3.05 -8.47 -12.88
CA TRP A 160 -1.61 -8.32 -13.09
C TRP A 160 -0.80 -8.41 -11.79
N PHE A 161 -1.34 -7.89 -10.68
CA PHE A 161 -0.75 -8.07 -9.36
C PHE A 161 -0.67 -9.57 -8.99
N GLN A 162 -1.76 -10.33 -9.19
CA GLN A 162 -1.76 -11.77 -8.97
C GLN A 162 -0.74 -12.50 -9.86
N GLU A 163 -0.72 -12.20 -11.17
CA GLU A 163 0.27 -12.75 -12.12
C GLU A 163 1.71 -12.49 -11.66
N SER A 164 1.97 -11.33 -11.06
CA SER A 164 3.31 -10.98 -10.55
C SER A 164 3.74 -11.80 -9.33
N LEU A 165 2.79 -12.30 -8.54
CA LEU A 165 3.04 -13.13 -7.36
C LEU A 165 3.16 -14.61 -7.69
N GLU A 166 2.72 -15.03 -8.88
CA GLU A 166 2.70 -16.44 -9.29
C GLU A 166 4.07 -17.14 -9.12
N PRO A 167 5.22 -16.56 -9.51
CA PRO A 167 6.51 -17.21 -9.30
C PRO A 167 6.81 -17.48 -7.83
N LEU A 168 6.45 -16.55 -6.95
CA LEU A 168 6.62 -16.68 -5.51
C LEU A 168 5.67 -17.75 -4.96
N THR A 169 4.40 -17.74 -5.38
CA THR A 169 3.41 -18.76 -5.02
C THR A 169 3.90 -20.16 -5.38
N GLN A 170 4.47 -20.34 -6.58
CA GLN A 170 5.03 -21.62 -7.02
C GLN A 170 6.26 -22.04 -6.20
N GLN A 171 7.10 -21.09 -5.78
CA GLN A 171 8.23 -21.37 -4.88
C GLN A 171 7.75 -21.85 -3.50
N TRP A 172 6.78 -21.16 -2.90
CA TRP A 172 6.17 -21.56 -1.63
C TRP A 172 5.49 -22.91 -1.71
N LEU A 173 4.78 -23.19 -2.80
CA LEU A 173 4.14 -24.49 -3.02
C LEU A 173 5.16 -25.63 -3.02
N LYS A 174 6.29 -25.45 -3.73
CA LYS A 174 7.41 -26.42 -3.73
C LYS A 174 8.00 -26.59 -2.33
N TYR A 175 8.17 -25.50 -1.57
CA TYR A 175 8.71 -25.54 -0.21
C TYR A 175 7.80 -26.31 0.76
N ILE A 176 6.49 -26.08 0.68
CA ILE A 176 5.49 -26.75 1.53
C ILE A 176 5.47 -28.26 1.27
N GLN A 177 5.71 -28.70 0.03
CA GLN A 177 5.78 -30.11 -0.35
C GLN A 177 7.03 -30.84 0.16
N GLN A 178 8.06 -30.13 0.63
CA GLN A 178 9.26 -30.75 1.17
C GLN A 178 8.99 -31.36 2.57
N PRO A 179 9.67 -32.46 2.94
CA PRO A 179 9.55 -33.04 4.26
C PRO A 179 9.90 -32.05 5.37
N GLY A 180 9.11 -32.01 6.44
CA GLY A 180 9.37 -31.17 7.60
C GLY A 180 8.12 -30.94 8.45
N ILE A 181 8.31 -30.37 9.64
CA ILE A 181 7.21 -29.88 10.47
C ILE A 181 6.67 -28.60 9.81
N ARG A 182 5.35 -28.51 9.70
CA ARG A 182 4.63 -27.33 9.16
C ARG A 182 3.53 -26.95 10.13
N CYS A 183 3.38 -25.66 10.38
CA CYS A 183 2.23 -25.14 11.12
C CYS A 183 1.16 -24.76 10.09
N VAL A 184 -0.02 -25.37 10.20
CA VAL A 184 -1.14 -25.11 9.29
C VAL A 184 -2.29 -24.50 10.09
N ASP A 185 -2.84 -23.41 9.58
CA ASP A 185 -4.02 -22.74 10.11
C ASP A 185 -5.13 -22.65 9.05
N GLU A 186 -6.37 -22.72 9.49
CA GLU A 186 -7.56 -22.73 8.64
C GLU A 186 -8.43 -21.52 8.93
N THR A 187 -8.67 -20.69 7.91
CA THR A 187 -9.60 -19.57 8.00
C THR A 187 -10.73 -19.76 7.01
N SER A 188 -11.98 -19.71 7.47
CA SER A 188 -13.13 -19.77 6.58
C SER A 188 -13.26 -18.51 5.72
N TYR A 189 -13.59 -18.68 4.45
CA TYR A 189 -13.75 -17.58 3.50
C TYR A 189 -14.97 -17.83 2.60
N CYS A 190 -15.89 -16.87 2.49
CA CYS A 190 -17.09 -17.05 1.67
C CYS A 190 -16.88 -16.47 0.27
N ILE A 191 -17.15 -17.28 -0.76
CA ILE A 191 -17.15 -16.87 -2.16
C ILE A 191 -18.55 -17.13 -2.70
N ASP A 192 -19.23 -16.08 -3.17
CA ASP A 192 -20.61 -16.13 -3.68
C ASP A 192 -21.60 -16.85 -2.75
N GLY A 193 -21.45 -16.63 -1.44
CA GLY A 193 -22.29 -17.24 -0.40
C GLY A 193 -21.94 -18.69 -0.06
N ILE A 194 -20.99 -19.30 -0.75
CA ILE A 194 -20.47 -20.64 -0.47
C ILE A 194 -19.25 -20.50 0.46
N LYS A 195 -19.25 -21.25 1.57
CA LYS A 195 -18.14 -21.25 2.53
C LYS A 195 -17.00 -22.13 2.03
N TYR A 196 -15.85 -21.52 1.78
CA TYR A 196 -14.57 -22.14 1.50
C TYR A 196 -13.61 -22.02 2.71
N TRP A 197 -12.44 -22.62 2.59
CA TRP A 197 -11.37 -22.58 3.58
C TRP A 197 -10.08 -22.12 2.92
N VAL A 198 -9.46 -21.09 3.50
CA VAL A 198 -8.11 -20.65 3.15
C VAL A 198 -7.16 -21.29 4.15
N TRP A 199 -6.18 -22.01 3.61
CA TRP A 199 -5.16 -22.70 4.37
C TRP A 199 -3.89 -21.85 4.38
N VAL A 200 -3.38 -21.56 5.57
CA VAL A 200 -2.11 -20.87 5.75
C VAL A 200 -1.11 -21.88 6.27
N ALA A 201 0.01 -22.08 5.56
CA ALA A 201 1.08 -22.97 5.98
C ALA A 201 2.38 -22.17 6.15
N THR A 202 3.04 -22.34 7.30
CA THR A 202 4.35 -21.76 7.63
C THR A 202 5.34 -22.84 8.02
#